data_AF-A0A7J8N2N1-F1
#
_entry.id   AF-A0A7J8N2N1-F1
#
_cell.length_a   1.000
_cell.length_b   1.000
_cell.length_c   1.000
_cell.angle_alpha   90.00
_cell.angle_beta   90.00
_cell.angle_gamma   90.00
#
_symmetry.space_group_name_H-M   'P 1'
#
loop_
_entity.id
_entity.type
_entity.pdbx_description
1 polymer ?
#
loop_
_entity_poly.entity_id
_entity_poly.type
_entity_poly.pdbx_seq_one_letter_code
_entity_poly.pdbx_strand_id
1 'polypeptide(L)'
;MAANTVSLKLLVDSTSQRVLFAESGKDFVDFMFNILSLPIGSVIKLLTKEQMVGSLGNLYGSLENMNDTYIHSPENKDTLLKPIVPFVETVVSMFPVILNSFVLPAIML
;
A
#
# COMPACT_ATOMS: atom_id res chain seq x y z
N MET A 1 12.49 -13.83 -24.62
CA MET A 1 11.37 -13.16 -23.92
C MET A 1 11.67 -11.66 -23.94
N ALA A 2 10.76 -10.81 -24.42
CA ALA A 2 10.98 -9.36 -24.39
C ALA A 2 10.94 -8.87 -22.93
N ALA A 3 11.91 -8.05 -22.51
CA ALA A 3 11.93 -7.49 -21.17
C ALA A 3 10.82 -6.44 -21.03
N ASN A 4 9.91 -6.62 -20.06
CA ASN A 4 8.89 -5.62 -19.75
C ASN A 4 9.55 -4.50 -18.94
N THR A 5 9.89 -3.40 -19.59
CA THR A 5 10.54 -2.25 -18.95
C THR A 5 9.50 -1.30 -18.36
N VAL A 6 9.57 -1.06 -17.06
CA VAL A 6 8.77 -0.03 -16.39
C VAL A 6 9.48 1.32 -16.51
N SER A 7 8.77 2.36 -16.96
CA SER A 7 9.30 3.73 -17.08
C SER A 7 8.58 4.70 -16.15
N LEU A 8 9.34 5.54 -15.47
CA LEU A 8 8.85 6.61 -14.59
C LEU A 8 9.55 7.92 -14.97
N LYS A 9 8.80 8.95 -15.35
CA LYS A 9 9.33 10.30 -15.60
C LYS A 9 9.02 11.18 -14.40
N LEU A 10 10.01 11.92 -13.93
CA LEU A 10 9.89 12.79 -12.77
C LEU A 10 10.12 14.24 -13.19
N LEU A 11 9.24 15.15 -12.75
CA LEU A 11 9.54 16.57 -12.74
C LEU A 11 10.15 16.92 -11.39
N VAL A 12 11.40 17.38 -11.38
CA VAL A 12 12.15 17.67 -10.15
C VAL A 12 12.48 19.16 -10.11
N ASP A 13 12.18 19.81 -8.99
CA ASP A 13 12.77 21.10 -8.66
C ASP A 13 14.14 20.86 -8.03
N SER A 14 15.20 21.14 -8.81
CA SER A 14 16.58 20.99 -8.36
C SER A 14 16.98 21.98 -7.27
N THR A 15 16.24 23.08 -7.11
CA THR A 15 16.57 24.10 -6.11
C THR A 15 16.13 23.65 -4.73
N SER A 16 14.89 23.15 -4.62
CA SER A 16 14.36 22.60 -3.36
C SER A 16 14.67 21.12 -3.16
N GLN A 17 15.26 20.44 -4.16
CA GLN A 17 15.52 19.00 -4.17
C GLN A 17 14.24 18.18 -3.95
N ARG A 18 13.16 18.55 -4.66
CA ARG A 18 11.84 17.91 -4.53
C ARG A 18 11.30 17.43 -5.86
N VAL A 19 10.62 16.28 -5.84
CA VAL A 19 9.81 15.80 -6.95
C VAL A 19 8.47 16.52 -6.91
N LEU A 20 8.12 17.23 -7.98
CA LEU A 20 6.86 17.94 -8.13
C LEU A 20 5.79 17.03 -8.74
N PHE A 21 6.15 16.23 -9.75
CA PHE A 21 5.24 15.33 -10.45
C PHE A 21 5.95 14.05 -10.88
N ALA A 22 5.18 12.98 -11.04
CA ALA A 22 5.63 11.71 -11.60
C ALA A 22 4.60 11.20 -12.63
N GLU A 23 5.06 10.95 -13.86
CA GLU A 23 4.28 10.33 -14.93
C GLU A 23 4.74 8.89 -15.12
N SER A 24 3.79 7.95 -15.17
CA SER A 24 4.07 6.54 -15.43
C SER A 24 2.94 5.84 -16.16
N GLY A 25 3.25 4.67 -16.71
CA GLY A 25 2.27 3.80 -17.34
C GLY A 25 1.36 3.11 -16.32
N LYS A 26 0.22 2.61 -16.82
CA LYS A 26 -0.82 1.95 -16.02
C LYS A 26 -0.25 0.86 -15.11
N ASP A 27 0.62 -0.02 -15.64
CA ASP A 27 1.14 -1.16 -14.88
C ASP A 27 1.89 -0.75 -13.60
N PHE A 28 2.62 0.38 -13.63
CA PHE A 28 3.32 0.90 -12.46
C PHE A 28 2.35 1.52 -11.45
N VAL A 29 1.41 2.32 -11.94
CA VAL A 29 0.36 2.93 -11.10
C VAL A 29 -0.44 1.83 -10.40
N ASP A 30 -0.79 0.79 -11.13
CA ASP A 30 -1.52 -0.35 -10.61
C ASP A 30 -0.72 -1.10 -9.54
N PHE A 31 0.57 -1.33 -9.79
CA PHE A 31 1.47 -1.92 -8.82
C PHE A 31 1.55 -1.09 -7.52
N MET A 32 1.67 0.23 -7.62
CA MET A 32 1.70 1.13 -6.46
C MET A 32 0.39 1.06 -5.67
N PHE A 33 -0.77 1.11 -6.33
CA PHE A 33 -2.06 0.98 -5.66
C PHE A 33 -2.25 -0.39 -5.04
N ASN A 34 -1.77 -1.45 -5.68
CA ASN A 34 -1.78 -2.79 -5.11
C ASN A 34 -0.98 -2.83 -3.81
N ILE A 35 0.21 -2.23 -3.75
CA ILE A 35 0.99 -2.11 -2.49
C ILE A 35 0.21 -1.33 -1.43
N LEU A 36 -0.38 -0.19 -1.80
CA LEU A 36 -1.14 0.64 -0.86
C LEU A 36 -2.43 -0.03 -0.36
N SER A 37 -2.97 -0.99 -1.12
CA SER A 37 -4.14 -1.78 -0.75
C SER A 37 -3.82 -2.95 0.18
N LEU A 38 -2.54 -3.31 0.35
CA LEU A 38 -2.15 -4.44 1.19
C LEU A 38 -2.45 -4.13 2.66
N PRO A 39 -3.06 -5.09 3.39
CA PRO A 39 -3.16 -4.98 4.83
C PRO A 39 -1.78 -4.84 5.47
N ILE A 40 -1.69 -4.03 6.53
CA ILE A 40 -0.44 -3.80 7.29
C ILE A 40 0.21 -5.12 7.70
N GLY A 41 -0.56 -6.09 8.21
CA GLY A 41 -0.04 -7.41 8.56
C GLY A 41 0.55 -8.21 7.37
N SER A 42 0.09 -7.97 6.13
CA SER A 42 0.68 -8.56 4.93
C SER A 42 2.01 -7.91 4.58
N VAL A 43 2.07 -6.57 4.62
CA VAL A 43 3.32 -5.82 4.37
C VAL A 43 4.40 -6.22 5.36
N ILE A 44 4.02 -6.50 6.61
CA ILE A 44 4.92 -6.88 7.70
C ILE A 44 5.37 -8.33 7.65
N LYS A 45 4.63 -9.20 6.96
CA LYS A 45 5.16 -10.52 6.60
C LYS A 45 6.22 -10.43 5.50
N LEU A 46 6.07 -9.47 4.59
CA LEU A 46 7.00 -9.27 3.47
C LEU A 46 8.26 -8.52 3.89
N LEU A 47 8.10 -7.51 4.75
CA LEU A 47 9.20 -6.77 5.37
C LEU A 47 9.59 -7.48 6.67
N THR A 48 10.83 -7.97 6.79
CA THR A 48 11.27 -8.53 8.08
C THR A 48 11.13 -7.48 9.20
N LYS A 49 10.80 -7.91 10.44
CA LYS A 49 10.58 -6.99 11.58
C LYS A 49 11.73 -5.98 11.77
N GLU A 50 12.96 -6.41 11.49
CA GLU A 50 14.21 -5.61 11.54
C GLU A 50 14.31 -4.55 10.43
N GLN A 51 13.70 -4.79 9.28
CA GLN A 51 13.74 -3.90 8.11
C GLN A 51 12.61 -2.88 8.11
N MET A 52 11.76 -2.89 9.12
CA MET A 52 10.58 -2.06 9.19
C MET A 52 10.92 -0.73 9.86
N VAL A 53 10.92 0.36 9.07
CA VAL A 53 11.28 1.70 9.55
C VAL A 53 10.04 2.59 9.58
N GLY A 54 9.91 3.42 10.63
CA GLY A 54 8.86 4.42 10.74
C GLY A 54 7.60 3.93 11.46
N SER A 55 6.46 4.54 11.12
CA SER A 55 5.20 4.35 11.84
C SER A 55 4.56 2.98 11.62
N LEU A 56 4.90 2.27 10.54
CA LEU A 56 4.31 0.96 10.23
C LEU A 56 4.67 -0.10 11.27
N GLY A 57 5.94 -0.11 11.72
CA GLY A 57 6.40 -0.99 12.79
C GLY A 57 5.74 -0.67 14.13
N ASN A 58 5.60 0.62 14.44
CA ASN A 58 4.90 1.06 15.65
C ASN A 58 3.43 0.63 15.63
N LEU A 59 2.73 0.79 14.49
CA LEU A 59 1.32 0.44 14.35
C LEU A 59 1.09 -1.06 14.53
N TYR A 60 1.94 -1.90 13.95
CA TYR A 60 1.86 -3.35 14.15
C TYR A 60 2.23 -3.78 15.56
N GLY A 61 3.26 -3.18 16.15
CA GLY A 61 3.59 -3.41 17.56
C GLY A 61 2.43 -3.03 18.48
N SER A 62 1.74 -1.92 18.21
CA SER A 62 0.52 -1.55 18.95
C SER A 62 -0.60 -2.58 18.78
N LEU A 63 -0.81 -3.10 17.56
CA LEU A 63 -1.82 -4.13 17.29
C LEU A 63 -1.49 -5.47 17.95
N GLU A 64 -0.21 -5.86 17.95
CA GLU A 64 0.29 -7.07 18.61
C GLU A 64 0.09 -7.00 20.13
N ASN A 65 0.33 -5.83 20.72
CA ASN A 65 0.21 -5.58 22.17
C ASN A 65 -1.20 -5.17 22.62
N MET A 66 -2.16 -5.03 21.70
CA MET A 66 -3.53 -4.62 22.02
C MET A 66 -4.21 -5.69 22.87
N ASN A 67 -4.92 -5.29 23.92
CA ASN A 67 -5.66 -6.23 24.77
C ASN A 67 -6.83 -6.84 23.97
N ASP A 68 -6.98 -8.17 24.07
CA ASP A 68 -8.00 -8.95 23.38
C ASP A 68 -9.43 -8.50 23.73
N THR A 69 -9.63 -7.81 24.86
CA THR A 69 -10.93 -7.21 25.27
C THR A 69 -11.45 -6.19 24.24
N TYR A 70 -10.56 -5.56 23.48
CA TYR A 70 -10.92 -4.62 22.41
C TYR A 70 -11.07 -5.29 21.04
N ILE A 71 -10.86 -6.61 20.96
CA ILE A 71 -10.96 -7.39 19.73
C ILE A 71 -12.16 -8.34 19.89
N HIS A 72 -13.12 -8.25 18.96
CA HIS A 72 -14.39 -8.99 19.05
C HIS A 72 -14.22 -10.52 19.14
N SER A 73 -13.09 -11.09 18.70
CA SER A 73 -12.68 -12.43 19.12
C SER A 73 -11.15 -12.58 19.17
N PRO A 74 -10.57 -13.35 20.12
CA PRO A 74 -9.12 -13.58 20.19
C PRO A 74 -8.56 -14.29 18.96
N GLU A 75 -9.34 -15.21 18.39
CA GLU A 75 -9.02 -15.91 17.14
C GLU A 75 -8.98 -14.98 15.90
N ASN A 76 -9.53 -13.76 16.02
CA ASN A 76 -9.36 -12.71 14.99
C ASN A 76 -8.05 -11.93 15.13
N LYS A 77 -7.35 -11.97 16.27
CA LYS A 77 -6.11 -11.21 16.44
C LYS A 77 -5.00 -11.76 15.55
N ASP A 78 -4.87 -13.08 15.48
CA ASP A 78 -3.92 -13.73 14.58
C ASP A 78 -4.26 -13.47 13.10
N THR A 79 -5.55 -13.40 12.73
CA THR A 79 -5.95 -13.07 11.35
C THR A 79 -5.69 -11.60 11.01
N LEU A 80 -5.74 -10.68 11.99
CA LEU A 80 -5.36 -9.27 11.82
C LEU A 80 -3.85 -9.07 11.71
N LEU A 81 -3.06 -9.81 12.50
CA LEU A 81 -1.59 -9.74 12.46
C LEU A 81 -1.03 -10.47 11.23
N LYS A 82 -1.70 -11.53 10.80
CA LYS A 82 -1.23 -12.42 9.73
C LYS A 82 -2.32 -12.66 8.68
N PRO A 83 -2.87 -11.60 8.07
CA PRO A 83 -3.97 -11.72 7.11
C PRO A 83 -3.58 -12.64 5.96
N ILE A 84 -4.47 -13.59 5.67
CA ILE A 84 -4.41 -14.42 4.47
C ILE A 84 -5.05 -13.59 3.37
N VAL A 85 -4.22 -13.02 2.50
CA VAL A 85 -4.70 -12.30 1.32
C VAL A 85 -4.84 -13.28 0.16
N PRO A 86 -6.05 -13.60 -0.32
CA PRO A 86 -6.21 -14.12 -1.67
C PRO A 86 -5.85 -12.97 -2.63
N PHE A 87 -4.63 -13.00 -3.14
CA PHE A 87 -3.98 -11.91 -3.89
C PHE A 87 -4.72 -11.47 -5.17
N VAL A 88 -5.82 -12.12 -5.59
CA VAL A 88 -6.39 -11.96 -6.94
C VAL A 88 -7.77 -11.29 -6.97
N GLU A 89 -8.60 -11.36 -5.93
CA GLU A 89 -9.99 -10.86 -6.01
C GLU A 89 -10.21 -9.46 -5.41
N THR A 90 -9.49 -9.08 -4.35
CA THR A 90 -9.72 -7.79 -3.65
C THR A 90 -9.22 -6.58 -4.42
N VAL A 91 -8.13 -6.71 -5.18
CA VAL A 91 -7.58 -5.61 -5.98
C VAL A 91 -8.54 -5.20 -7.10
N VAL A 92 -9.21 -6.15 -7.76
CA VAL A 92 -10.16 -5.87 -8.85
C VAL A 92 -11.39 -5.08 -8.37
N SER A 93 -11.85 -5.30 -7.14
CA SER A 93 -13.02 -4.57 -6.58
C SER A 93 -12.67 -3.21 -5.97
N MET A 94 -11.42 -3.00 -5.51
CA MET A 94 -11.00 -1.73 -4.91
C MET A 94 -10.48 -0.72 -5.94
N PHE A 95 -10.03 -1.19 -7.10
CA PHE A 95 -9.61 -0.36 -8.24
C PHE A 95 -10.63 0.72 -8.69
N PRO A 96 -11.92 0.40 -8.91
CA PRO A 96 -12.89 1.42 -9.33
C PRO A 96 -13.13 2.51 -8.27
N VAL A 97 -12.95 2.20 -6.97
CA VAL A 97 -13.15 3.19 -5.89
C VAL A 97 -11.99 4.18 -5.82
N ILE A 98 -10.75 3.70 -5.95
CA ILE A 98 -9.57 4.55 -5.88
C ILE A 98 -9.43 5.41 -7.15
N LEU A 99 -9.71 4.85 -8.34
CA LEU A 99 -9.69 5.62 -9.58
C LEU A 99 -10.73 6.74 -9.56
N ASN A 100 -11.97 6.48 -9.10
CA ASN A 100 -12.98 7.53 -8.97
C ASN A 100 -12.61 8.61 -7.95
N SER A 101 -11.83 8.27 -6.92
CA SER A 101 -11.36 9.22 -5.91
C SER A 101 -10.19 10.10 -6.39
N PHE A 102 -9.35 9.58 -7.30
CA PHE A 102 -8.17 10.28 -7.83
C PHE A 102 -8.39 10.95 -9.19
N VAL A 103 -9.37 10.52 -9.98
CA VAL A 103 -9.67 11.10 -11.31
C VAL A 103 -10.61 12.31 -11.20
N LEU A 104 -11.51 12.35 -10.22
CA LEU A 104 -12.40 13.51 -10.03
C LEU A 104 -11.66 14.83 -9.70
N PRO A 105 -10.58 14.86 -8.89
CA PRO A 105 -9.89 16.11 -8.60
C PRO A 105 -8.99 16.62 -9.74
N ALA A 106 -8.59 15.75 -10.68
CA ALA A 106 -7.62 16.10 -11.72
C ALA A 106 -8.26 16.70 -12.99
N ILE A 107 -9.59 16.63 -13.15
CA ILE A 107 -10.32 17.17 -14.32
C ILE A 107 -10.92 18.56 -14.01
N MET A 108 -10.74 19.08 -12.79
CA MET A 108 -11.30 20.38 -12.38
C MET A 108 -10.26 21.49 -12.11
N LEU A 109 -9.10 21.42 -12.79
CA LEU A 109 -8.11 22.51 -12.82
C LEU A 109 -7.54 22.68 -14.23
#